data_AF-A0A9R1ALP9-F1
#
_entry.id   AF-A0A9R1ALP9-F1
#
_cell.length_a   1.000
_cell.length_b   1.000
_cell.length_c   1.000
_cell.angle_alpha   90.00
_cell.angle_beta   90.00
_cell.angle_gamma   90.00
#
_symmetry.space_group_name_H-M   'P 1'
#
loop_
_entity.id
_entity.type
_entity.pdbx_description
1 polymer ?
#
loop_
_entity_poly.entity_id
_entity_poly.type
_entity_poly.pdbx_seq_one_letter_code
_entity_poly.pdbx_strand_id
1 'polypeptide(L)'
;MGNLCCCVQVDQSTVAIREQFGKFDSVLEPGCHFLPWIFGKRVVGHLTLRLQQLDVRCETKTKDNVFVTVVASIQYRPLAGKESDAYYKLTNTRSQIQAYVFDVIRASVPKLNLDDAFVQKNDIAQAVEDELEKAMSAYGFEIVQTLIVDIEPDAHVKQAMNEINAG
;
A
#
# COMPACT_ATOMS: atom_id res chain seq x y z
N MET A 1 3.77 -27.59 -12.22
CA MET A 1 4.19 -28.98 -12.46
C MET A 1 5.70 -29.01 -12.52
N GLY A 2 6.35 -29.95 -11.82
CA GLY A 2 7.80 -30.17 -11.88
C GLY A 2 8.52 -29.99 -10.55
N ASN A 3 8.16 -30.78 -9.55
CA ASN A 3 8.94 -30.91 -8.32
C ASN A 3 10.18 -31.78 -8.64
N LEU A 4 11.17 -31.22 -9.34
CA LEU A 4 12.43 -31.91 -9.62
C LEU A 4 13.37 -31.72 -8.42
N CYS A 5 13.07 -32.49 -7.38
CA CYS A 5 13.84 -32.88 -6.17
C CYS A 5 14.63 -31.84 -5.36
N CYS A 6 15.09 -30.71 -5.87
CA CYS A 6 15.87 -29.70 -5.16
C CYS A 6 15.88 -28.32 -5.86
N CYS A 7 15.34 -28.16 -7.06
CA CYS A 7 15.44 -26.88 -7.78
C CYS A 7 14.19 -26.02 -7.56
N VAL A 8 14.37 -24.83 -6.97
CA VAL A 8 13.34 -23.79 -6.91
C VAL A 8 13.70 -22.71 -7.92
N GLN A 9 12.77 -22.43 -8.82
CA GLN A 9 12.86 -21.32 -9.75
C GLN A 9 12.13 -20.11 -9.15
N VAL A 10 12.82 -18.97 -9.10
CA VAL A 10 12.25 -17.69 -8.68
C VAL A 10 12.06 -16.83 -9.93
N ASP A 11 10.82 -16.38 -10.15
CA ASP A 11 10.48 -15.52 -11.29
C ASP A 11 11.18 -14.16 -11.24
N GLN A 12 11.38 -13.57 -12.41
CA GLN A 12 11.97 -12.23 -12.52
C GLN A 12 11.10 -11.18 -11.79
N SER A 13 11.78 -10.31 -11.05
CA SER A 13 11.18 -9.28 -10.18
C SER A 13 10.39 -9.82 -8.98
N THR A 14 10.67 -11.05 -8.56
CA THR A 14 10.19 -11.65 -7.31
C THR A 14 11.39 -12.16 -6.54
N VAL A 15 11.34 -12.04 -5.21
CA VAL A 15 12.31 -12.67 -4.31
C VAL A 15 11.62 -13.76 -3.51
N ALA A 16 12.34 -14.83 -3.21
CA ALA A 16 11.84 -15.90 -2.35
C ALA A 16 12.60 -15.92 -1.03
N ILE A 17 11.90 -16.06 0.08
CA ILE A 17 12.53 -16.08 1.40
C ILE A 17 12.83 -17.52 1.80
N ARG A 18 14.11 -17.80 2.00
CA ARG A 18 14.61 -19.10 2.44
C ARG A 18 14.75 -19.10 3.96
N GLU A 19 14.16 -20.12 4.56
CA GLU A 19 14.37 -20.46 5.96
C GLU A 19 15.08 -21.81 6.08
N GLN A 20 15.86 -21.95 7.15
CA GLN A 20 16.43 -23.22 7.57
C GLN A 20 15.93 -23.54 8.98
N PHE A 21 15.17 -24.63 9.14
CA PHE A 21 14.55 -25.05 10.41
C PHE A 21 13.82 -23.91 11.17
N GLY A 22 13.15 -23.02 10.43
CA GLY A 22 12.39 -21.89 10.99
C GLY A 22 13.22 -20.66 11.35
N LYS A 23 14.54 -20.67 11.08
CA LYS A 23 15.38 -19.46 11.12
C LYS A 23 15.51 -18.88 9.73
N PHE A 24 15.50 -17.56 9.64
CA PHE A 24 15.87 -16.85 8.41
C PHE A 24 17.31 -17.21 8.02
N ASP A 25 17.49 -17.69 6.78
CA ASP A 25 18.80 -18.01 6.20
C ASP A 25 19.22 -16.88 5.25
N SER A 26 18.48 -16.71 4.16
CA SER A 26 18.84 -15.79 3.08
C SER A 26 17.65 -15.47 2.17
N VAL A 27 17.75 -14.35 1.44
CA VAL A 27 16.81 -13.98 0.37
C VAL A 27 17.33 -14.56 -0.95
N LEU A 28 16.45 -15.23 -1.69
CA LEU A 28 16.74 -15.79 -3.01
C LEU A 28 16.39 -14.77 -4.09
N GLU A 29 17.41 -14.31 -4.80
CA GLU A 29 17.28 -13.47 -5.99
C GLU A 29 16.69 -14.26 -7.19
N PRO A 30 16.16 -13.58 -8.22
CA PRO A 30 15.63 -14.23 -9.41
C PRO A 30 16.64 -15.18 -10.06
N GLY A 31 16.22 -16.42 -10.32
CA GLY A 31 17.10 -17.46 -10.85
C GLY A 31 16.70 -18.87 -10.43
N CYS A 32 17.49 -19.85 -10.88
CA CYS A 32 17.34 -21.25 -10.48
C CYS A 32 18.26 -21.53 -9.29
N HIS A 33 17.67 -21.90 -8.15
CA HIS A 33 18.42 -22.19 -6.93
C HIS A 33 18.23 -23.64 -6.51
N PHE A 34 19.33 -24.30 -6.13
CA PHE A 34 19.31 -25.64 -5.57
C PHE A 34 19.08 -25.58 -4.05
N LEU A 35 17.87 -25.89 -3.61
CA LEU A 35 17.47 -26.07 -2.22
C LEU A 35 17.23 -27.56 -1.91
N PRO A 36 18.21 -28.25 -1.31
CA PRO A 36 17.99 -29.60 -0.84
C PRO A 36 17.10 -29.61 0.41
N TRP A 37 15.89 -30.14 0.27
CA TRP A 37 14.91 -30.30 1.35
C TRP A 37 15.45 -31.10 2.55
N ILE A 38 16.39 -32.02 2.30
CA ILE A 38 17.00 -32.92 3.28
C ILE A 38 17.73 -32.15 4.41
N PHE A 39 18.19 -30.92 4.14
CA PHE A 39 18.87 -30.08 5.14
C PHE A 39 17.93 -29.10 5.87
N GLY A 40 16.61 -29.29 5.77
CA GLY A 40 15.62 -28.44 6.44
C GLY A 40 15.47 -27.04 5.82
N LYS A 41 15.95 -26.84 4.58
CA LYS A 41 15.80 -25.60 3.82
C LYS A 41 14.45 -25.57 3.12
N ARG A 42 13.64 -24.55 3.40
CA ARG A 42 12.31 -24.38 2.82
C ARG A 42 12.10 -22.94 2.37
N VAL A 43 11.41 -22.76 1.25
CA VAL A 43 10.89 -21.45 0.84
C VAL A 43 9.57 -21.20 1.54
N VAL A 44 9.46 -20.09 2.26
CA VAL A 44 8.30 -19.78 3.11
C VAL A 44 7.34 -18.81 2.45
N GLY A 45 7.87 -17.94 1.60
CA GLY A 45 7.06 -17.02 0.84
C GLY A 45 7.82 -16.43 -0.35
N HIS A 46 7.02 -15.86 -1.25
CA HIS A 46 7.49 -15.03 -2.35
C HIS A 46 7.05 -13.60 -2.07
N LEU A 47 7.98 -12.65 -2.22
CA LEU A 47 7.68 -11.22 -2.16
C LEU A 47 7.95 -10.65 -3.56
N THR A 48 6.95 -10.00 -4.15
CA THR A 48 7.15 -9.34 -5.44
C THR A 48 7.84 -8.00 -5.23
N LEU A 49 8.89 -7.72 -6.01
CA LEU A 49 9.56 -6.42 -6.05
C LEU A 49 8.85 -5.44 -7.01
N ARG A 50 7.76 -5.88 -7.65
CA ARG A 50 7.00 -5.05 -8.59
C ARG A 50 6.24 -3.97 -7.83
N LEU A 51 6.03 -2.83 -8.51
CA LEU A 51 5.19 -1.76 -8.01
C LEU A 51 3.77 -2.27 -7.82
N GLN A 52 3.22 -2.04 -6.64
CA GLN A 52 1.87 -2.43 -6.25
C GLN A 52 1.03 -1.18 -6.04
N GLN A 53 -0.22 -1.25 -6.48
CA GLN A 53 -1.22 -0.22 -6.24
C GLN A 53 -2.22 -0.72 -5.20
N LEU A 54 -2.58 0.14 -4.26
CA LEU A 54 -3.65 -0.08 -3.29
C LEU A 54 -4.60 1.10 -3.32
N ASP A 55 -5.83 0.83 -3.73
CA ASP A 55 -6.90 1.81 -3.67
C ASP A 55 -7.62 1.70 -2.31
N VAL A 56 -7.77 2.84 -1.65
CA VAL A 56 -8.39 2.97 -0.34
C VAL A 56 -9.55 3.95 -0.44
N ARG A 57 -10.68 3.59 0.15
CA ARG A 57 -11.89 4.41 0.19
C ARG A 57 -12.21 4.78 1.62
N CYS A 58 -12.31 6.08 1.87
CA CYS A 58 -12.45 6.65 3.20
C CYS A 58 -13.70 7.53 3.24
N GLU A 59 -14.66 7.14 4.08
CA GLU A 59 -15.80 7.98 4.39
C GLU A 59 -15.43 8.93 5.53
N THR A 60 -15.63 10.22 5.29
CA THR A 60 -15.37 11.27 6.27
C THR A 60 -16.38 12.40 6.12
N LYS A 61 -16.42 13.28 7.12
CA LYS A 61 -17.22 14.50 7.09
C LYS A 61 -16.33 15.71 6.88
N THR A 62 -16.75 16.62 6.03
CA THR A 62 -16.13 17.94 5.91
C THR A 62 -16.61 18.86 7.03
N LYS A 63 -16.02 20.06 7.11
CA LYS A 63 -16.41 21.10 8.05
C LYS A 63 -17.88 21.54 7.91
N ASP A 64 -18.43 21.46 6.71
CA ASP A 64 -19.83 21.79 6.39
C ASP A 64 -20.81 20.67 6.77
N ASN A 65 -20.35 19.63 7.48
CA ASN A 65 -21.13 18.46 7.87
C ASN A 65 -21.72 17.69 6.66
N VAL A 66 -21.05 17.78 5.51
CA VAL A 66 -21.34 16.96 4.32
C VAL A 66 -20.53 15.67 4.41
N PHE A 67 -21.20 14.54 4.15
CA PHE A 67 -20.53 13.25 4.01
C PHE A 67 -19.86 13.16 2.64
N VAL A 68 -18.58 12.83 2.65
CA VAL A 68 -17.76 12.64 1.45
C VAL A 68 -17.00 11.32 1.52
N THR A 69 -16.90 10.67 0.37
CA THR A 69 -16.08 9.47 0.17
C THR A 69 -14.85 9.86 -0.61
N VAL A 70 -13.70 9.85 0.06
CA VAL A 70 -12.40 10.12 -0.55
C VAL A 70 -11.81 8.80 -1.06
N VAL A 71 -11.45 8.75 -2.33
CA VAL A 71 -10.77 7.62 -2.97
C VAL A 71 -9.30 8.00 -3.17
N ALA A 72 -8.41 7.30 -2.46
CA ALA A 72 -6.97 7.47 -2.59
C ALA A 72 -6.36 6.23 -3.25
N SER A 73 -5.38 6.44 -4.12
CA SER A 73 -4.58 5.39 -4.73
C SER A 73 -3.13 5.55 -4.29
N ILE A 74 -2.60 4.53 -3.63
CA ILE A 74 -1.25 4.52 -3.09
C ILE A 74 -0.43 3.51 -3.88
N GLN A 75 0.68 3.98 -4.44
CA GLN A 75 1.67 3.15 -5.10
C GLN A 75 2.85 2.92 -4.18
N TYR A 76 3.15 1.64 -3.92
CA TYR A 76 4.25 1.25 -3.04
C TYR A 76 5.04 0.09 -3.65
N ARG A 77 6.31 -0.02 -3.26
CA ARG A 77 7.17 -1.14 -3.59
C ARG A 77 8.05 -1.50 -2.39
N PRO A 78 8.40 -2.77 -2.20
CA PRO A 78 9.40 -3.14 -1.21
C PRO A 78 10.78 -2.66 -1.66
N LEU A 79 11.59 -2.18 -0.72
CA LEU A 79 12.95 -1.70 -0.97
C LEU A 79 13.90 -2.89 -1.20
N ALA A 80 14.68 -2.85 -2.28
CA ALA A 80 15.71 -3.85 -2.54
C ALA A 80 16.79 -3.81 -1.44
N GLY A 81 17.09 -4.94 -0.83
CA GLY A 81 18.04 -5.10 0.29
C GLY A 81 17.42 -5.10 1.69
N LYS A 82 16.11 -4.86 1.84
CA LYS A 82 15.37 -4.97 3.13
C LYS A 82 14.22 -5.97 3.07
N GLU A 83 14.29 -6.95 2.19
CA GLU A 83 13.19 -7.89 1.92
C GLU A 83 12.90 -8.82 3.09
N SER A 84 13.91 -9.14 3.90
CA SER A 84 13.74 -9.87 5.17
C SER A 84 12.89 -9.08 6.16
N ASP A 85 13.19 -7.79 6.32
CA ASP A 85 12.48 -6.90 7.22
C ASP A 85 11.03 -6.71 6.77
N ALA A 86 10.82 -6.53 5.46
CA ALA A 86 9.49 -6.37 4.89
C ALA A 86 8.58 -7.59 5.13
N TYR A 87 9.13 -8.80 5.11
CA TYR A 87 8.36 -10.03 5.29
C TYR A 87 8.13 -10.42 6.75
N TYR A 88 9.13 -10.23 7.62
CA TYR A 88 9.00 -10.62 9.03
C TYR A 88 8.39 -9.54 9.92
N LYS A 89 8.52 -8.25 9.57
CA LYS A 89 8.00 -7.17 10.42
C LYS A 89 6.53 -6.86 10.19
N LEU A 90 5.98 -7.13 9.00
CA LEU A 90 4.57 -6.90 8.71
C LEU A 90 3.84 -8.16 8.28
N THR A 91 2.80 -8.51 9.05
CA THR A 91 1.84 -9.55 8.67
C THR A 91 0.92 -9.08 7.53
N ASN A 92 0.53 -7.81 7.51
CA ASN A 92 -0.39 -7.27 6.49
C ASN A 92 -0.11 -5.80 6.15
N THR A 93 0.69 -5.57 5.10
CA THR A 93 1.08 -4.24 4.61
C THR A 93 -0.11 -3.40 4.18
N ARG A 94 -1.10 -4.01 3.51
CA ARG A 94 -2.25 -3.29 2.97
C ARG A 94 -3.10 -2.67 4.08
N SER A 95 -3.35 -3.44 5.15
CA SER A 95 -4.14 -2.96 6.28
C SER A 95 -3.45 -1.83 7.05
N GLN A 96 -2.11 -1.87 7.18
CA GLN A 96 -1.39 -0.75 7.79
C GLN A 96 -1.41 0.51 6.95
N ILE A 97 -1.16 0.41 5.64
CA ILE A 97 -1.26 1.57 4.75
C ILE A 97 -2.67 2.18 4.86
N GLN A 98 -3.72 1.34 4.83
CA GLN A 98 -5.10 1.79 5.01
C GLN A 98 -5.31 2.54 6.33
N ALA A 99 -4.80 2.03 7.44
CA ALA A 99 -4.95 2.66 8.76
C ALA A 99 -4.30 4.05 8.81
N TYR A 100 -3.09 4.22 8.28
CA TYR A 100 -2.41 5.52 8.22
C TYR A 100 -3.14 6.50 7.31
N VAL A 101 -3.56 6.05 6.12
CA VAL A 101 -4.35 6.88 5.19
C VAL A 101 -5.65 7.35 5.85
N PHE A 102 -6.35 6.47 6.57
CA PHE A 102 -7.56 6.83 7.31
C PHE A 102 -7.31 7.87 8.38
N ASP A 103 -6.20 7.76 9.12
CA ASP A 103 -5.86 8.69 10.20
C ASP A 103 -5.60 10.11 9.65
N VAL A 104 -4.77 10.21 8.60
CA VAL A 104 -4.43 11.50 7.96
C VAL A 104 -5.67 12.15 7.33
N ILE A 105 -6.48 11.39 6.59
CA ILE A 105 -7.70 11.91 5.95
C ILE A 105 -8.71 12.38 7.02
N ARG A 106 -8.89 11.63 8.11
CA ARG A 106 -9.78 12.03 9.21
C ARG A 106 -9.25 13.22 10.01
N ALA A 107 -7.94 13.44 10.04
CA ALA A 107 -7.36 14.60 10.73
C ALA A 107 -7.39 15.89 9.88
N SER A 108 -7.36 15.77 8.55
CA SER A 108 -7.25 16.90 7.62
C SER A 108 -8.61 17.33 7.04
N VAL A 109 -9.44 16.38 6.56
CA VAL A 109 -10.67 16.71 5.83
C VAL A 109 -11.73 17.44 6.68
N PRO A 110 -11.96 17.12 7.98
CA PRO A 110 -12.96 17.82 8.77
C PRO A 110 -12.63 19.30 9.06
N LYS A 111 -11.39 19.74 8.81
CA LYS A 111 -10.97 21.13 8.97
C LYS A 111 -11.25 21.98 7.73
N LEU A 112 -11.48 21.33 6.59
CA LEU A 112 -11.70 21.95 5.29
C LEU A 112 -13.19 21.93 4.93
N ASN A 113 -13.63 22.94 4.19
CA ASN A 113 -14.94 22.95 3.57
C ASN A 113 -14.96 21.98 2.38
N LEU A 114 -16.15 21.65 1.86
CA LEU A 114 -16.28 20.76 0.70
C LEU A 114 -15.47 21.27 -0.50
N ASP A 115 -15.67 22.54 -0.89
CA ASP A 115 -14.99 23.15 -2.03
C ASP A 115 -13.47 23.22 -1.83
N ASP A 116 -13.04 23.55 -0.61
CA ASP A 116 -11.62 23.62 -0.26
C ASP A 116 -10.95 22.25 -0.36
N ALA A 117 -11.64 21.17 0.04
CA ALA A 117 -11.14 19.81 -0.12
C ALA A 117 -11.02 19.40 -1.59
N PHE A 118 -11.85 19.95 -2.49
CA PHE A 118 -11.73 19.74 -3.93
C PHE A 118 -10.57 20.51 -4.56
N VAL A 119 -10.32 21.74 -4.11
CA VAL A 119 -9.22 22.58 -4.61
C VAL A 119 -7.87 22.09 -4.09
N GLN A 120 -7.81 21.69 -2.81
CA GLN A 120 -6.58 21.29 -2.10
C GLN A 120 -6.33 19.78 -2.13
N LYS A 121 -6.82 19.06 -3.16
CA LYS A 121 -6.61 17.60 -3.31
C LYS A 121 -5.12 17.21 -3.27
N ASN A 122 -4.27 18.03 -3.90
CA ASN A 122 -2.83 17.79 -3.96
C ASN A 122 -2.16 17.95 -2.59
N ASP A 123 -2.60 18.93 -1.79
CA ASP A 123 -2.04 19.18 -0.46
C ASP A 123 -2.39 18.03 0.50
N ILE A 124 -3.62 17.50 0.40
CA ILE A 124 -4.03 16.29 1.14
C ILE A 124 -3.20 15.08 0.68
N ALA A 125 -3.01 14.90 -0.63
CA ALA A 125 -2.20 13.81 -1.17
C ALA A 125 -0.76 13.85 -0.65
N GLN A 126 -0.15 15.04 -0.66
CA GLN A 126 1.21 15.26 -0.16
C GLN A 126 1.32 14.98 1.34
N ALA A 127 0.35 15.43 2.15
CA ALA A 127 0.33 15.16 3.58
C ALA A 127 0.24 13.64 3.88
N VAL A 128 -0.53 12.90 3.09
CA VAL A 128 -0.63 11.43 3.21
C VAL A 128 0.68 10.77 2.79
N GLU A 129 1.31 11.24 1.73
CA GLU A 129 2.60 10.73 1.24
C GLU A 129 3.70 10.89 2.29
N ASP A 130 3.86 12.08 2.87
CA ASP A 130 4.89 12.39 3.87
C ASP A 130 4.77 11.53 5.14
N GLU A 131 3.54 11.26 5.60
CA GLU A 131 3.29 10.41 6.77
C GLU A 131 3.50 8.93 6.45
N LEU A 132 2.99 8.46 5.30
CA LEU A 132 3.20 7.08 4.87
C LEU A 132 4.67 6.78 4.62
N GLU A 133 5.43 7.69 4.01
CA GLU A 133 6.86 7.49 3.74
C GLU A 133 7.64 7.27 5.04
N LYS A 134 7.41 8.10 6.07
CA LYS A 134 8.07 7.97 7.37
C LYS A 134 7.73 6.65 8.06
N ALA A 135 6.45 6.28 8.08
CA ALA A 135 5.99 5.06 8.75
C ALA A 135 6.48 3.80 8.01
N MET A 136 6.34 3.78 6.69
CA MET A 136 6.60 2.59 5.86
C MET A 136 8.08 2.36 5.59
N SER A 137 8.91 3.40 5.59
CA SER A 137 10.36 3.29 5.48
C SER A 137 10.99 2.44 6.60
N ALA A 138 10.42 2.49 7.81
CA ALA A 138 10.86 1.67 8.94
C ALA A 138 10.65 0.16 8.71
N TYR A 139 9.68 -0.18 7.87
CA TYR A 139 9.30 -1.55 7.54
C TYR A 139 9.90 -2.05 6.22
N GLY A 140 10.71 -1.24 5.53
CA GLY A 140 11.34 -1.62 4.27
C GLY A 140 10.42 -1.48 3.04
N PHE A 141 9.39 -0.65 3.13
CA PHE A 141 8.55 -0.28 1.99
C PHE A 141 8.82 1.17 1.59
N GLU A 142 8.91 1.40 0.28
CA GLU A 142 9.03 2.71 -0.33
C GLU A 142 7.68 3.10 -0.94
N ILE A 143 7.21 4.30 -0.62
CA ILE A 143 6.02 4.88 -1.23
C ILE A 143 6.48 5.64 -2.46
N VAL A 144 5.96 5.26 -3.63
CA VAL A 144 6.35 5.86 -4.91
C VAL A 144 5.51 7.09 -5.19
N GLN A 145 4.21 6.99 -4.95
CA GLN A 145 3.28 8.09 -5.18
C GLN A 145 1.96 7.87 -4.44
N THR A 146 1.39 8.94 -3.90
CA THR A 146 0.01 8.95 -3.40
C THR A 146 -0.86 9.91 -4.21
N LEU A 147 -2.01 9.44 -4.67
CA LEU A 147 -2.94 10.22 -5.49
C LEU A 147 -4.34 10.18 -4.89
N ILE A 148 -4.98 11.35 -4.76
CA ILE A 148 -6.42 11.41 -4.49
C ILE A 148 -7.14 11.34 -5.85
N VAL A 149 -7.73 10.18 -6.13
CA VAL A 149 -8.41 9.88 -7.39
C VAL A 149 -9.70 10.67 -7.49
N ASP A 150 -10.51 10.62 -6.45
CA ASP A 150 -11.78 11.33 -6.42
C ASP A 150 -12.25 11.64 -4.99
N ILE A 151 -13.13 12.64 -4.89
CA ILE A 151 -13.87 12.97 -3.67
C ILE A 151 -15.34 13.01 -4.08
N GLU A 152 -16.09 11.99 -3.68
CA GLU A 152 -17.49 11.87 -4.04
C GLU A 152 -18.37 12.29 -2.86
N PRO A 153 -19.17 13.37 -2.98
CA PRO A 153 -20.16 13.68 -1.95
C PRO A 153 -21.33 12.70 -2.01
N ASP A 154 -22.10 12.65 -0.92
CA ASP A 154 -23.32 11.85 -0.86
C ASP A 154 -24.29 12.20 -2.01
N ALA A 155 -25.06 11.21 -2.47
CA ALA A 155 -25.97 11.33 -3.61
C ALA A 155 -26.96 12.51 -3.48
N HIS A 156 -27.38 12.82 -2.26
CA HIS A 156 -28.27 13.95 -2.00
C HIS A 156 -27.61 15.31 -2.31
N VAL A 157 -26.31 15.45 -2.03
CA VAL A 157 -25.54 16.68 -2.29
C VAL A 157 -25.07 16.74 -3.74
N LYS A 158 -24.74 15.60 -4.36
CA LYS A 158 -24.43 15.52 -5.81
C LYS A 158 -25.57 16.09 -6.66
N GLN A 159 -26.82 15.80 -6.32
CA GLN A 159 -27.98 16.33 -7.04
C GLN A 159 -28.09 17.85 -6.89
N ALA A 160 -27.95 18.37 -5.67
CA ALA A 160 -28.01 19.81 -5.40
C ALA A 160 -26.88 20.59 -6.11
N MET A 161 -25.66 20.06 -6.18
CA MET A 161 -24.56 20.71 -6.91
C MET A 161 -24.73 20.64 -8.43
N ASN A 162 -25.24 19.53 -8.96
CA ASN A 162 -25.46 19.38 -10.41
C ASN A 162 -26.58 20.29 -10.92
N GLU A 163 -27.60 20.60 -10.10
CA GLU A 163 -28.65 21.56 -10.45
C GLU A 163 -28.13 23.00 -10.54
N ILE A 164 -27.14 23.37 -9.73
CA ILE A 164 -26.54 24.72 -9.74
C ILE A 164 -25.56 24.92 -10.91
N ASN A 165 -24.84 23.86 -11.33
CA ASN A 165 -23.90 23.94 -12.46
C ASN A 165 -24.56 23.77 -13.84
N ALA A 166 -25.81 23.33 -13.90
CA ALA A 166 -26.57 23.13 -15.15
C ALA A 166 -27.52 24.29 -15.50
N GLY A 167 -27.54 25.37 -14.71
CA GLY A 167 -28.31 26.59 -14.94
C GLY A 167 -27.42 27.80 -15.19
#